data_AF-A0A2H9RS43-F1
#
_entry.id   AF-A0A2H9RS43-F1
#
_cell.length_a   1.000
_cell.length_b   1.000
_cell.length_c   1.000
_cell.angle_alpha   90.00
_cell.angle_beta   90.00
_cell.angle_gamma   90.00
#
_symmetry.space_group_name_H-M   'P 1'
#
loop_
_entity.id
_entity.type
_entity.pdbx_description
1 polymer ?
#
loop_
_entity_poly.entity_id
_entity_poly.type
_entity_poly.pdbx_seq_one_letter_code
_entity_poly.pdbx_strand_id
1 'polypeptide(L)'
;MIPDLDSQIGITIYSTKFPGIGGKIRVEPEDFEVTELLSEKTHNAIKDQDGYAVYKLKKKKIDTNHALSGIFKTKGLRLKSLGLKDASAITEQ
;
A
#
# COMPACT_ATOMS: atom_id res chain seq x y z
N MET A 1 23.77 17.38 1.91
CA MET A 1 24.18 16.65 3.12
C MET A 1 23.24 15.48 3.27
N ILE A 2 23.75 14.26 3.48
CA ILE A 2 22.93 13.08 3.73
C ILE A 2 22.53 13.10 5.21
N PRO A 3 21.27 12.89 5.57
CA PRO A 3 20.88 12.77 6.97
C PRO A 3 21.65 11.66 7.69
N ASP A 4 21.97 11.87 8.98
CA ASP A 4 22.70 10.88 9.77
C ASP A 4 21.93 9.55 9.87
N LEU A 5 20.61 9.62 10.00
CA LEU A 5 19.74 8.44 10.07
C LEU A 5 19.82 7.60 8.80
N ASP A 6 19.79 8.25 7.63
CA ASP A 6 19.91 7.58 6.32
C ASP A 6 21.28 6.89 6.21
N SER A 7 22.33 7.56 6.68
CA SER A 7 23.70 7.01 6.67
C SER A 7 23.84 5.79 7.59
N GLN A 8 23.18 5.80 8.76
CA GLN A 8 23.16 4.67 9.70
C GLN A 8 22.50 3.41 9.12
N ILE A 9 21.59 3.56 8.16
CA ILE A 9 20.94 2.44 7.45
C ILE A 9 21.59 2.13 6.09
N GLY A 10 22.76 2.72 5.80
CA GLY A 10 23.55 2.45 4.60
C GLY A 10 23.16 3.25 3.36
N ILE A 11 22.29 4.25 3.48
CA ILE A 11 21.94 5.18 2.39
C ILE A 11 22.89 6.38 2.47
N THR A 12 23.96 6.34 1.67
CA THR A 12 25.08 7.31 1.78
C THR A 12 25.23 8.25 0.59
N ILE A 13 24.49 8.03 -0.49
CA ILE A 13 24.57 8.84 -1.72
C ILE A 13 23.20 9.02 -2.37
N TYR A 14 23.03 10.12 -3.11
CA TYR A 14 21.88 10.34 -4.00
C TYR A 14 22.25 9.96 -5.44
N SER A 15 21.27 9.51 -6.23
CA SER A 15 21.45 9.21 -7.66
C SER A 15 21.54 10.46 -8.54
N THR A 16 21.22 11.63 -8.00
CA THR A 16 21.13 12.91 -8.72
C THR A 16 21.95 14.00 -8.02
N LYS A 17 22.29 15.07 -8.75
CA LYS A 17 23.15 16.17 -8.26
C LYS A 17 22.42 17.50 -8.02
N PHE A 18 21.14 17.59 -8.34
CA PHE A 18 20.39 18.84 -8.18
C PHE A 18 20.03 19.09 -6.70
N PRO A 19 19.89 20.36 -6.28
CA PRO A 19 19.45 20.68 -4.93
C PRO A 19 18.07 20.09 -4.61
N GLY A 20 17.88 19.63 -3.38
CA GLY A 20 16.58 19.16 -2.91
C GLY A 20 15.57 20.31 -2.80
N ILE A 21 14.29 20.01 -3.07
CA ILE A 21 13.20 20.99 -3.06
C ILE A 21 12.64 21.27 -1.64
N GLY A 22 13.02 20.48 -0.64
CA GLY A 22 12.43 20.52 0.69
C GLY A 22 10.98 20.02 0.71
N GLY A 23 10.14 20.59 1.57
CA GLY A 23 8.72 20.25 1.70
C GLY A 23 8.40 19.21 2.77
N LYS A 24 7.10 18.91 2.90
CA LYS A 24 6.57 17.87 3.79
C LYS A 24 5.70 16.93 2.96
N ILE A 25 5.79 15.64 3.23
CA ILE A 25 4.97 14.60 2.59
C ILE A 25 4.00 14.01 3.61
N ARG A 26 2.91 13.41 3.15
CA ARG A 26 1.94 12.67 3.97
C ARG A 26 1.37 13.52 5.11
N VAL A 27 0.97 14.77 4.83
CA VAL A 27 0.33 15.65 5.83
C VAL A 27 -1.09 15.18 6.08
N GLU A 28 -1.84 14.93 5.00
CA GLU A 28 -3.13 14.25 5.02
C GLU A 28 -3.05 12.92 4.24
N PRO A 29 -3.95 11.94 4.48
CA PRO A 29 -3.93 10.66 3.78
C PRO A 29 -4.05 10.78 2.25
N GLU A 30 -4.73 11.82 1.77
CA GLU A 30 -4.89 12.18 0.35
C GLU A 30 -3.57 12.58 -0.32
N ASP A 31 -2.55 13.01 0.44
CA ASP A 31 -1.25 13.35 -0.13
C ASP A 31 -0.46 12.13 -0.61
N PHE A 32 -0.94 10.92 -0.30
CA PHE A 32 -0.28 9.67 -0.62
C PHE A 32 -1.30 8.58 -1.02
N GLU A 33 -1.41 8.37 -2.33
CA GLU A 33 -2.31 7.38 -2.91
C GLU A 33 -1.52 6.20 -3.48
N VAL A 34 -1.98 4.98 -3.22
CA VAL A 34 -1.35 3.74 -3.72
C VAL A 34 -2.39 2.83 -4.35
N THR A 35 -2.15 2.41 -5.59
CA THR A 35 -2.96 1.41 -6.30
C THR A 35 -2.12 0.18 -6.58
N GLU A 36 -2.59 -1.00 -6.17
CA GLU A 36 -1.95 -2.27 -6.49
C GLU A 36 -2.05 -2.56 -8.00
N LEU A 37 -0.91 -2.93 -8.58
CA LEU A 37 -0.83 -3.40 -9.97
C LEU A 37 -0.69 -4.92 -9.95
N LEU A 38 -1.67 -5.60 -10.54
CA LEU A 38 -1.60 -7.04 -10.77
C LEU A 38 -1.00 -7.30 -12.16
N SER A 39 -0.29 -8.42 -12.30
CA SER A 39 0.18 -8.84 -13.62
C SER A 39 -1.00 -9.26 -14.51
N GLU A 40 -0.86 -9.11 -15.82
CA GLU A 40 -1.83 -9.62 -16.81
C GLU A 40 -2.17 -11.10 -16.58
N LYS A 41 -1.15 -11.92 -16.27
CA LYS A 41 -1.32 -13.33 -15.94
C LYS A 41 -2.25 -13.53 -14.73
N THR A 42 -2.10 -12.70 -13.70
CA THR A 42 -2.94 -12.76 -12.49
C THR A 42 -4.36 -12.32 -12.80
N HIS A 43 -4.54 -11.22 -13.56
CA HIS A 43 -5.85 -10.75 -13.97
C HIS A 43 -6.61 -11.81 -14.78
N ASN A 44 -5.97 -12.43 -15.76
CA ASN A 44 -6.56 -13.49 -16.60
C ASN A 44 -6.86 -14.79 -15.84
N ALA A 45 -6.28 -14.97 -14.65
CA ALA A 45 -6.54 -16.13 -13.79
C ALA A 45 -7.79 -15.96 -12.92
N ILE A 46 -8.31 -14.74 -12.75
CA ILE A 46 -9.56 -14.46 -12.01
C ILE A 46 -10.72 -14.91 -12.91
N LYS A 47 -11.54 -15.84 -12.42
CA LYS A 47 -12.67 -16.43 -13.15
C LYS A 47 -13.94 -16.36 -12.31
N ASP A 48 -15.08 -16.23 -12.97
CA ASP A 48 -16.38 -16.11 -12.29
C ASP A 48 -16.99 -17.44 -11.87
N GLN A 49 -16.56 -18.56 -12.48
CA GLN A 49 -17.23 -19.86 -12.34
C GLN A 49 -16.58 -20.78 -11.31
N ASP A 50 -15.26 -20.68 -11.11
CA ASP A 50 -14.49 -21.56 -10.24
C ASP A 50 -13.42 -20.78 -9.48
N GLY A 51 -13.27 -21.04 -8.17
CA GLY A 51 -12.19 -20.48 -7.33
C GLY A 51 -12.69 -19.65 -6.14
N TYR A 52 -11.82 -18.74 -5.67
CA TYR A 52 -12.14 -17.82 -4.59
C TYR A 52 -12.67 -16.50 -5.16
N ALA A 53 -13.70 -15.95 -4.53
CA ALA A 53 -14.15 -14.59 -4.84
C ALA A 53 -13.01 -13.58 -4.55
N VAL A 54 -12.72 -12.73 -5.55
CA VAL A 54 -11.70 -11.69 -5.45
C VAL A 54 -12.40 -10.35 -5.25
N TYR A 55 -11.92 -9.55 -4.29
CA TYR A 55 -12.48 -8.25 -3.96
C TYR A 55 -11.41 -7.18 -4.06
N LYS A 56 -11.82 -5.98 -4.49
CA LYS A 56 -11.01 -4.78 -4.34
C LYS A 56 -11.26 -4.16 -2.96
N LEU A 57 -10.21 -4.06 -2.16
CA LEU A 57 -10.21 -3.38 -0.87
C LEU A 57 -9.72 -1.93 -1.05
N LYS A 58 -10.63 -0.97 -0.86
CA LYS A 58 -10.29 0.44 -0.71
C LYS A 58 -10.26 0.80 0.78
N LYS A 59 -9.17 1.39 1.24
CA LYS A 59 -9.01 1.79 2.65
C LYS A 59 -8.35 3.16 2.77
N LYS A 60 -8.66 3.88 3.85
CA LYS A 60 -8.09 5.20 4.20
C LYS A 60 -7.76 5.22 5.69
N LYS A 61 -6.54 5.66 6.04
CA LYS A 61 -6.10 5.86 7.44
C LYS A 61 -6.26 4.60 8.32
N ILE A 62 -6.00 3.43 7.75
CA ILE A 62 -6.06 2.12 8.41
C ILE A 62 -5.13 1.14 7.71
N ASP A 63 -4.43 0.26 8.44
CA ASP A 63 -3.63 -0.80 7.83
C ASP A 63 -4.48 -1.98 7.34
N THR A 64 -3.89 -2.80 6.48
CA THR A 64 -4.57 -3.93 5.84
C THR A 64 -5.10 -4.94 6.85
N ASN A 65 -4.36 -5.27 7.92
CA ASN A 65 -4.77 -6.31 8.87
C ASN A 65 -5.99 -5.87 9.70
N HIS A 66 -6.01 -4.63 10.17
CA HIS A 66 -7.16 -4.10 10.89
C HIS A 66 -8.40 -3.96 9.97
N ALA A 67 -8.22 -3.57 8.71
CA ALA A 67 -9.31 -3.54 7.73
C ALA A 67 -9.94 -4.92 7.51
N LEU A 68 -9.12 -5.96 7.27
CA LEU A 68 -9.59 -7.33 7.10
C LEU A 68 -10.24 -7.88 8.38
N SER A 69 -9.69 -7.57 9.55
CA SER A 69 -10.29 -7.93 10.84
C SER A 69 -11.68 -7.30 11.01
N GLY A 70 -11.84 -6.03 10.62
CA GLY A 70 -13.12 -5.33 10.62
C GLY A 70 -14.16 -5.99 9.72
N ILE A 71 -13.76 -6.40 8.51
CA ILE A 71 -14.63 -7.13 7.59
C ILE A 71 -15.05 -8.48 8.19
N PHE A 72 -14.12 -9.23 8.77
CA PHE A 72 -14.45 -10.50 9.42
C PHE A 72 -15.44 -10.32 10.57
N LYS A 73 -15.22 -9.34 11.44
CA LYS A 73 -16.12 -9.06 12.58
C LYS A 73 -17.53 -8.64 12.15
N THR A 74 -17.65 -7.89 11.05
CA THR A 74 -18.93 -7.33 10.60
C THR A 74 -19.69 -8.22 9.61
N LYS A 75 -18.97 -9.04 8.82
CA LYS A 75 -19.54 -9.86 7.74
C LYS A 75 -19.29 -11.36 7.89
N GLY A 76 -18.47 -11.79 8.83
CA GLY A 76 -18.04 -13.19 8.96
C GLY A 76 -17.08 -13.66 7.85
N LEU A 77 -16.66 -12.79 6.95
CA LEU A 77 -15.82 -13.13 5.80
C LEU A 77 -14.34 -13.14 6.18
N ARG A 78 -13.67 -14.28 5.99
CA ARG A 78 -12.21 -14.40 6.12
C ARG A 78 -11.56 -14.14 4.77
N LEU A 79 -10.94 -12.98 4.63
CA LEU A 79 -10.25 -12.54 3.41
C LEU A 79 -8.73 -12.57 3.60
N LYS A 80 -7.99 -12.65 2.49
CA LYS A 80 -6.52 -12.58 2.45
C LYS A 80 -6.10 -11.48 1.47
N SER A 81 -4.99 -10.81 1.76
CA SER A 81 -4.36 -9.80 0.90
C SER A 81 -3.05 -10.32 0.29
N LEU A 82 -2.73 -9.88 -0.92
CA LEU A 82 -1.46 -10.20 -1.59
C LEU A 82 -0.26 -9.42 -1.03
N GLY A 83 -0.53 -8.29 -0.37
CA GLY A 83 0.46 -7.49 0.32
C GLY A 83 -0.17 -6.50 1.28
N LEU A 84 0.65 -5.97 2.18
CA LEU A 84 0.26 -4.88 3.07
C LEU A 84 0.45 -3.54 2.36
N LYS A 85 -0.35 -2.56 2.73
CA LYS A 85 -0.24 -1.18 2.24
C LYS A 85 -0.24 -0.21 3.42
N ASP A 86 0.42 0.93 3.24
CA ASP A 86 0.56 1.99 4.25
C ASP A 86 -0.78 2.34 4.91
N ALA A 87 -0.78 2.53 6.23
CA ALA A 87 -1.97 2.93 6.96
C ALA A 87 -2.31 4.41 6.73
N SER A 88 -1.29 5.27 6.76
CA SER A 88 -1.41 6.73 6.59
C SER A 88 -1.45 7.14 5.11
N ALA A 89 -2.41 6.58 4.39
CA ALA A 89 -2.57 6.74 2.94
C ALA A 89 -4.03 6.44 2.52
N ILE A 90 -4.38 6.80 1.28
CA ILE A 90 -5.48 6.18 0.55
C ILE A 90 -4.90 5.04 -0.28
N THR A 91 -5.44 3.83 -0.14
CA THR A 91 -4.91 2.67 -0.86
C THR A 91 -6.01 1.82 -1.47
N GLU A 92 -5.81 1.41 -2.71
CA GLU A 92 -6.63 0.41 -3.41
C GLU A 92 -5.78 -0.82 -3.71
N GLN A 93 -6.29 -2.00 -3.35
CA GLN A 93 -5.66 -3.30 -3.63
C GLN A 93 -6.70 -4.37 -3.92
#